data_AF-A0A7Z8PB51-F1
#
_entry.id   AF-A0A7Z8PB51-F1
#
_cell.length_a   1.000
_cell.length_b   1.000
_cell.length_c   1.000
_cell.angle_alpha   90.00
_cell.angle_beta   90.00
_cell.angle_gamma   90.00
#
_symmetry.space_group_name_H-M   'P 1'
#
loop_
_entity.id
_entity.type
_entity.pdbx_description
1 polymer ?
#
loop_
_entity_poly.entity_id
_entity_poly.type
_entity_poly.pdbx_seq_one_letter_code
_entity_poly.pdbx_strand_id
1 'polypeptide(L)'
;MIETAAIAEAFLNVISPYTLFFLFLGVLIGILAGILPGINGAIGISLILPFTFGMDPAAALIMMLGLWGGQNFGGGVTAALVHTPGAASGAATLFDGYPLAQKGQAGKALGVICIAS
;
A
#
# COMPACT_ATOMS: atom_id res chain seq x y z
N MET A 1 25.44 13.77 -21.08
CA MET A 1 25.30 12.58 -21.95
C MET A 1 25.01 11.28 -21.19
N ILE A 2 24.81 11.29 -19.86
CA ILE A 2 24.52 10.09 -19.05
C ILE A 2 23.01 9.95 -18.72
N GLU A 3 22.18 10.97 -18.99
CA GLU A 3 20.84 11.04 -18.40
C GLU A 3 19.79 10.14 -19.07
N THR A 4 19.73 10.08 -20.40
CA THR A 4 18.63 9.36 -21.08
C THR A 4 18.81 7.84 -21.07
N ALA A 5 20.04 7.36 -21.26
CA ALA A 5 20.35 5.92 -21.24
C ALA A 5 20.13 5.31 -19.85
N ALA A 6 20.57 6.00 -18.79
CA ALA A 6 20.38 5.54 -17.41
C ALA A 6 18.88 5.49 -17.03
N ILE A 7 18.08 6.46 -17.45
CA ILE A 7 16.62 6.44 -17.23
C ILE A 7 15.97 5.26 -17.94
N ALA A 8 16.37 4.97 -19.19
CA ALA A 8 15.85 3.84 -19.94
C ALA A 8 16.18 2.49 -19.28
N GLU A 9 17.42 2.31 -18.82
CA GLU A 9 17.82 1.10 -18.08
C GLU A 9 17.07 0.95 -16.75
N ALA A 10 16.93 2.04 -15.98
CA ALA A 10 16.17 2.01 -14.74
C ALA A 10 14.70 1.66 -14.99
N PHE A 11 14.07 2.22 -16.02
CA PHE A 11 12.71 1.88 -16.41
C PHE A 11 12.56 0.38 -16.73
N LEU A 12 13.48 -0.17 -17.53
CA LEU A 12 13.50 -1.60 -17.86
C LEU A 12 13.68 -2.49 -16.61
N ASN A 13 14.48 -2.06 -15.64
CA ASN A 13 14.66 -2.78 -14.38
C ASN A 13 13.36 -2.80 -13.55
N VAL A 14 12.66 -1.66 -13.44
CA VAL A 14 11.40 -1.52 -12.70
C VAL A 14 10.31 -2.44 -13.23
N ILE A 15 10.22 -2.60 -14.55
CA ILE A 15 9.24 -3.52 -15.19
C ILE A 15 9.73 -4.96 -15.27
N SER A 16 10.92 -5.28 -14.76
CA SER A 16 11.43 -6.64 -14.78
C SER A 16 10.56 -7.56 -13.91
N PRO A 17 10.41 -8.85 -14.28
CA PRO A 17 9.61 -9.80 -13.49
C PRO A 17 10.08 -9.92 -12.04
N TYR A 18 11.39 -9.80 -11.79
CA TYR A 18 11.98 -9.83 -10.46
C TYR A 18 11.47 -8.66 -9.61
N THR A 19 11.55 -7.44 -10.14
CA THR A 19 11.11 -6.22 -9.43
C THR A 19 9.58 -6.21 -9.26
N LEU A 20 8.82 -6.63 -10.27
CA LEU A 20 7.36 -6.76 -10.18
C LEU A 20 6.89 -7.81 -9.16
N PHE A 21 7.64 -8.90 -8.98
CA PHE A 21 7.35 -9.88 -7.92
C PHE A 21 7.45 -9.25 -6.53
N PHE A 22 8.49 -8.44 -6.28
CA PHE A 22 8.64 -7.72 -5.03
C PHE A 22 7.62 -6.58 -4.86
N LEU A 23 7.19 -5.93 -5.95
CA LEU A 23 6.06 -5.01 -5.92
C LEU A 23 4.78 -5.72 -5.45
N PHE A 24 4.47 -6.87 -6.05
CA PHE A 24 3.30 -7.67 -5.68
C PHE A 24 3.35 -8.10 -4.21
N LEU A 25 4.50 -8.60 -3.74
CA LEU A 25 4.71 -8.92 -2.33
C LEU A 25 4.53 -7.71 -1.42
N GLY A 26 5.10 -6.57 -1.81
CA GLY A 26 4.95 -5.30 -1.12
C GLY A 26 3.47 -4.93 -0.96
N VAL A 27 2.71 -4.93 -2.06
CA VAL A 27 1.27 -4.64 -2.03
C VAL A 27 0.51 -5.63 -1.15
N LEU A 28 0.77 -6.93 -1.29
CA LEU A 28 0.10 -7.95 -0.48
C LEU A 28 0.35 -7.76 1.02
N ILE A 29 1.61 -7.60 1.41
CA ILE A 29 2.01 -7.33 2.80
C ILE A 29 1.41 -6.01 3.27
N GLY A 30 1.43 -4.99 2.42
CA GLY A 30 0.86 -3.67 2.70
C GLY A 30 -0.63 -3.72 3.00
N ILE A 31 -1.41 -4.47 2.22
CA ILE A 31 -2.85 -4.64 2.46
C ILE A 31 -3.07 -5.35 3.81
N LEU A 32 -2.35 -6.45 4.06
CA LEU A 32 -2.48 -7.22 5.30
C LEU A 32 -2.10 -6.39 6.53
N ALA A 33 -0.97 -5.68 6.46
CA ALA A 33 -0.53 -4.78 7.51
C ALA A 33 -1.48 -3.59 7.68
N GLY A 34 -1.99 -3.05 6.57
CA GLY A 34 -2.85 -1.87 6.58
C GLY A 34 -4.20 -2.12 7.24
N ILE A 35 -4.69 -3.36 7.16
CA ILE A 35 -5.91 -3.78 7.85
C ILE A 35 -5.72 -3.74 9.39
N LEU A 36 -4.50 -3.85 9.90
CA LEU A 36 -4.22 -3.78 11.33
C LEU A 36 -4.19 -2.32 11.81
N PRO A 37 -5.03 -1.92 12.79
CA PRO A 37 -5.02 -0.57 13.33
C PRO A 37 -3.64 -0.18 13.86
N GLY A 38 -3.12 0.97 13.43
CA GLY A 38 -1.84 1.51 13.91
C GLY A 38 -0.59 0.97 13.21
N ILE A 39 -0.70 0.02 12.29
CA ILE A 39 0.44 -0.51 11.51
C ILE A 39 0.42 0.05 10.08
N ASN A 40 0.45 1.38 9.98
CA ASN A 40 0.39 2.10 8.71
C ASN A 40 1.48 3.17 8.55
N GLY A 41 1.71 3.56 7.29
CA GLY A 41 2.67 4.60 6.94
C GLY A 41 4.10 4.28 7.38
N ALA A 42 4.73 5.22 8.08
CA ALA A 42 6.13 5.07 8.50
C ALA A 42 6.38 3.85 9.39
N ILE A 43 5.39 3.44 10.21
CA ILE A 43 5.54 2.28 11.09
C ILE A 43 5.70 1.00 10.25
N GLY A 44 4.85 0.78 9.25
CA GLY A 44 4.96 -0.42 8.41
C GLY A 44 6.20 -0.42 7.51
N ILE A 45 6.60 0.73 6.96
CA ILE A 45 7.88 0.84 6.24
C ILE A 45 9.05 0.48 7.17
N SER A 46 9.03 0.95 8.43
CA SER A 46 10.09 0.64 9.39
C SER A 46 10.17 -0.85 9.71
N LEU A 47 9.04 -1.58 9.67
CA LEU A 47 9.01 -3.02 9.88
C LEU A 47 9.60 -3.81 8.70
N ILE A 48 9.43 -3.35 7.46
CA ILE A 48 9.97 -4.04 6.29
C ILE A 48 11.44 -3.68 6.02
N LEU A 49 11.88 -2.49 6.42
CA LEU A 49 13.22 -1.95 6.14
C LEU A 49 14.37 -2.93 6.45
N PRO A 50 14.42 -3.64 7.59
CA PRO A 50 15.50 -4.59 7.86
C PRO A 50 15.61 -5.73 6.84
N PHE A 51 14.48 -6.14 6.26
CA PHE A 51 14.43 -7.19 5.26
C PHE A 51 14.94 -6.73 3.88
N THR A 52 15.12 -5.42 3.70
CA THR A 52 15.55 -4.83 2.42
C THR A 52 17.05 -4.56 2.32
N PHE A 53 17.81 -4.63 3.42
CA PHE A 53 19.24 -4.27 3.43
C PHE A 53 20.16 -5.19 2.60
N GLY A 54 19.69 -6.37 2.20
CA GLY A 54 20.42 -7.28 1.30
C GLY A 54 19.82 -7.39 -0.10
N MET A 55 18.78 -6.63 -0.40
CA MET A 55 18.09 -6.68 -1.68
C MET A 55 18.74 -5.75 -2.70
N ASP A 56 18.49 -6.03 -3.98
CA ASP A 56 18.73 -5.05 -5.04
C ASP A 56 17.97 -3.74 -4.73
N PRO A 57 18.59 -2.56 -4.87
CA PRO A 57 17.96 -1.28 -4.52
C PRO A 57 16.64 -1.02 -5.23
N ALA A 58 16.48 -1.44 -6.49
CA ALA A 58 15.23 -1.22 -7.22
C ALA A 58 14.11 -2.09 -6.64
N ALA A 59 14.39 -3.36 -6.38
CA ALA A 59 13.42 -4.28 -5.76
C ALA A 59 13.05 -3.84 -4.33
N ALA A 60 14.01 -3.39 -3.53
CA ALA A 60 13.79 -2.89 -2.18
C ALA A 60 12.83 -1.68 -2.16
N LEU A 61 13.14 -0.68 -2.98
CA LEU A 61 12.33 0.54 -3.07
C LEU A 61 10.93 0.25 -3.61
N ILE A 62 10.80 -0.58 -4.65
CA ILE A 62 9.50 -0.91 -5.21
C ILE A 62 8.64 -1.70 -4.23
N MET A 63 9.25 -2.59 -3.43
CA MET A 63 8.55 -3.34 -2.40
C MET A 63 7.98 -2.41 -1.33
N MET A 64 8.76 -1.42 -0.89
CA MET A 64 8.30 -0.40 0.06
C MET A 64 7.19 0.48 -0.52
N LEU A 65 7.28 0.85 -1.79
CA LEU A 65 6.22 1.60 -2.49
C LEU A 65 4.93 0.77 -2.60
N GLY A 66 5.06 -0.52 -2.94
CA GLY A 66 3.94 -1.46 -2.94
C GLY A 66 3.29 -1.57 -1.57
N LEU A 67 4.10 -1.69 -0.51
CA LEU A 67 3.64 -1.72 0.87
C LEU A 67 2.87 -0.45 1.23
N TRP A 68 3.40 0.72 0.88
CA TRP A 68 2.72 1.99 1.13
C TRP A 68 1.37 2.08 0.42
N GLY A 69 1.30 1.72 -0.86
CA GLY A 69 0.04 1.70 -1.61
C GLY A 69 -0.98 0.72 -1.01
N GLY A 70 -0.53 -0.50 -0.70
CA GLY A 70 -1.36 -1.53 -0.07
C GLY A 70 -1.90 -1.10 1.31
N GLN A 71 -1.08 -0.39 2.09
CA GLN A 71 -1.46 0.14 3.40
C GLN A 71 -2.55 1.20 3.32
N ASN A 72 -2.51 2.08 2.32
CA ASN A 72 -3.55 3.10 2.13
C ASN A 72 -4.90 2.44 1.86
N PHE A 73 -4.94 1.45 0.97
CA PHE A 73 -6.14 0.66 0.73
C PHE A 73 -6.59 -0.10 1.99
N GLY A 74 -5.70 -0.89 2.60
CA GLY A 74 -6.00 -1.70 3.78
C GLY A 74 -6.48 -0.88 4.98
N GLY A 75 -5.89 0.30 5.20
CA GLY A 75 -6.30 1.22 6.26
C GLY A 75 -7.72 1.78 6.04
N GLY A 76 -8.08 2.02 4.77
CA GLY A 76 -9.45 2.37 4.38
C GLY A 76 -10.43 1.22 4.61
N VAL A 77 -10.04 -0.02 4.32
CA VAL A 77 -10.85 -1.22 4.60
C VAL A 77 -11.22 -1.28 6.08
N THR A 78 -10.25 -1.15 7.00
CA THR A 78 -10.53 -1.21 8.45
C THR A 78 -11.33 -0.01 8.93
N ALA A 79 -11.11 1.18 8.38
CA ALA A 79 -11.94 2.35 8.67
C ALA A 79 -13.41 2.09 8.28
N ALA A 80 -13.66 1.59 7.07
CA ALA A 80 -15.02 1.39 6.58
C ALA A 80 -15.72 0.14 7.12
N LEU A 81 -15.01 -0.92 7.50
CA LEU A 81 -15.65 -2.16 7.95
C LEU A 81 -15.63 -2.33 9.48
N VAL A 82 -14.60 -1.81 10.15
CA VAL A 82 -14.35 -2.02 11.59
C VAL A 82 -14.49 -0.72 12.39
N HIS A 83 -14.79 0.40 11.74
CA HIS A 83 -14.92 1.73 12.36
C HIS A 83 -13.69 2.18 13.14
N THR A 84 -12.52 1.64 12.78
CA THR A 84 -11.25 1.96 13.44
C THR A 84 -10.24 2.28 12.33
N PRO A 85 -9.81 3.55 12.17
CA PRO A 85 -8.98 3.92 11.05
C PRO A 85 -7.58 3.31 11.21
N GLY A 86 -7.08 2.68 10.15
CA GLY A 86 -5.73 2.12 10.14
C GLY A 86 -4.64 3.20 10.18
N ALA A 87 -4.92 4.36 9.57
CA ALA A 87 -4.05 5.54 9.48
C ALA A 87 -4.85 6.82 9.72
N ALA A 88 -4.17 7.91 10.10
CA ALA A 88 -4.81 9.21 10.34
C ALA A 88 -5.56 9.74 9.10
N SER A 89 -5.05 9.47 7.89
CA SER A 89 -5.71 9.84 6.63
C SER A 89 -7.06 9.16 6.42
N GLY A 90 -7.24 7.95 6.97
CA GLY A 90 -8.48 7.17 6.88
C GLY A 90 -9.57 7.61 7.87
N ALA A 91 -9.32 8.62 8.71
CA ALA A 91 -10.33 9.13 9.64
C ALA A 91 -11.57 9.67 8.90
N ALA A 92 -11.37 10.28 7.72
CA ALA A 92 -12.47 10.73 6.88
C ALA A 92 -13.37 9.57 6.41
N THR A 93 -12.76 8.40 6.13
CA THR A 93 -13.45 7.17 5.67
C THR A 93 -14.44 6.62 6.70
N LEU A 94 -14.32 7.00 7.97
CA LEU A 94 -15.28 6.64 9.01
C LEU A 94 -16.65 7.32 8.79
N PHE A 95 -16.67 8.50 8.17
CA PHE A 95 -17.89 9.29 8.03
C PHE A 95 -18.74 8.87 6.81
N ASP A 96 -18.14 8.25 5.80
CA ASP A 96 -18.82 7.82 4.58
C ASP A 96 -18.78 6.30 4.37
N GLY A 97 -17.61 5.67 4.51
CA GLY A 97 -17.37 4.25 4.29
C GLY A 97 -18.07 3.37 5.32
N TYR A 98 -17.95 3.69 6.62
CA TYR A 98 -18.59 2.90 7.67
C TYR A 98 -20.12 2.92 7.62
N PRO A 99 -20.78 4.08 7.45
CA PRO A 99 -22.22 4.12 7.22
C PRO A 99 -22.68 3.36 5.96
N LEU A 100 -21.89 3.33 4.89
CA LEU A 100 -22.19 2.52 3.70
C LEU A 100 -22.11 1.02 4.01
N ALA A 101 -21.09 0.58 4.75
CA ALA A 101 -20.95 -0.80 5.17
C ALA A 101 -22.11 -1.25 6.07
N GLN A 102 -22.53 -0.42 7.04
CA GLN A 102 -23.68 -0.69 7.91
C GLN A 102 -25.01 -0.86 7.14
N LYS A 103 -25.15 -0.22 5.97
CA LYS A 103 -26.30 -0.37 5.06
C LYS A 103 -26.22 -1.63 4.18
N GLY A 104 -25.27 -2.54 4.44
CA GLY A 104 -25.01 -3.72 3.62
C GLY A 104 -24.30 -3.40 2.30
N GLN A 105 -23.81 -2.17 2.10
CA GLN A 105 -23.13 -1.73 0.87
C GLN A 105 -21.60 -1.80 1.00
N ALA A 106 -21.08 -2.79 1.73
CA ALA A 106 -19.65 -2.95 1.97
C ALA A 106 -18.84 -3.01 0.66
N GLY A 107 -19.31 -3.73 -0.36
CA GLY A 107 -18.64 -3.76 -1.67
C GLY A 107 -18.53 -2.40 -2.34
N LYS A 108 -19.53 -1.52 -2.17
CA LYS A 108 -19.48 -0.15 -2.70
C LYS A 108 -18.48 0.70 -1.92
N ALA A 109 -18.47 0.58 -0.59
CA ALA A 109 -17.48 1.27 0.25
C ALA A 109 -16.06 0.88 -0.15
N LEU A 110 -15.78 -0.42 -0.28
CA LEU A 110 -14.49 -0.95 -0.71
C LEU A 110 -14.10 -0.49 -2.13
N GLY A 111 -15.05 -0.45 -3.06
CA GLY A 111 -14.82 0.04 -4.42
C GLY A 111 -14.41 1.51 -4.45
N VAL A 112 -15.07 2.37 -3.66
CA VAL A 112 -14.70 3.79 -3.56
C VAL A 112 -13.31 3.96 -2.93
N ILE A 113 -13.02 3.23 -1.85
CA ILE A 113 -11.70 3.25 -1.20
C ILE A 113 -10.62 2.81 -2.19
N CYS A 114 -10.85 1.74 -2.95
CA CYS A 114 -9.90 1.24 -3.94
C CYS A 114 -9.54 2.28 -5.01
N ILE A 115 -10.48 3.13 -5.41
CA ILE A 115 -10.26 4.17 -6.43
C ILE A 115 -9.57 5.40 -5.83
N ALA A 116 -9.85 5.70 -4.56
CA ALA A 116 -9.34 6.89 -3.87
C ALA A 116 -7.96 6.69 -3.18
N SER A 117 -7.48 5.45 -3.09
CA SER A 117 -6.21 5.09 -2.40
C SER A 117 -4.98 5.15 -3.30
#